data_AF-A0A7H4Q4Y0-F1
#
_entry.id   AF-A0A7H4Q4Y0-F1
#
_cell.length_a   1.000
_cell.length_b   1.000
_cell.length_c   1.000
_cell.angle_alpha   90.00
_cell.angle_beta   90.00
_cell.angle_gamma   90.00
#
_symmetry.space_group_name_H-M   'P 1'
#
loop_
_entity.id
_entity.type
_entity.pdbx_description
1 polymer ?
#
loop_
_entity_poly.entity_id
_entity_poly.type
_entity_poly.pdbx_seq_one_letter_code
_entity_poly.pdbx_strand_id
1 'polypeptide(L)'
;MRGAALPVVLLITSMMLATSAAWFESMFTAASSATNLRDYLQAFHAADSALLLCADRVSPEGAGAVPAVTGEPTGWMREAAFVAGAIPPVAQWPRSGRPPECLTEGWRLAGRPETKAYLLTARGFGAAPDTQVWLQMQIVMDGGKTERHWRRVAARPF
;
A
#
# COMPACT_ATOMS: atom_id res chain seq x y z
N MET A 1 -14.58 66.67 -8.47
CA MET A 1 -14.68 65.20 -8.29
C MET A 1 -13.74 64.50 -9.29
N ARG A 2 -12.42 64.47 -9.05
CA ARG A 2 -11.44 63.79 -9.95
C ARG A 2 -10.39 62.95 -9.19
N GLY A 3 -10.59 62.69 -7.89
CA GLY A 3 -9.66 61.91 -7.05
C GLY A 3 -10.13 60.51 -6.65
N ALA A 4 -11.38 60.12 -6.97
CA ALA A 4 -11.97 58.86 -6.50
C ALA A 4 -11.80 57.67 -7.47
N ALA A 5 -11.39 57.90 -8.72
CA ALA A 5 -11.28 56.83 -9.72
C ALA A 5 -10.10 55.88 -9.45
N LEU A 6 -8.93 56.42 -9.07
CA LEU A 6 -7.75 55.63 -8.74
C LEU A 6 -7.98 54.64 -7.58
N PRO A 7 -8.51 55.05 -6.40
CA PRO A 7 -8.75 54.11 -5.31
C PRO A 7 -9.81 53.06 -5.65
N VAL A 8 -10.84 53.41 -6.43
CA VAL A 8 -11.86 52.44 -6.87
C VAL A 8 -11.24 51.39 -7.80
N VAL A 9 -10.43 51.79 -8.76
CA VAL A 9 -9.72 50.85 -9.64
C VAL A 9 -8.78 49.96 -8.84
N LEU A 10 -8.01 50.51 -7.89
CA LEU A 10 -7.12 49.73 -7.03
C LEU A 10 -7.89 48.71 -6.17
N LEU A 11 -9.06 49.08 -5.65
CA LEU A 11 -9.91 48.15 -4.89
C LEU A 11 -10.42 47.02 -5.78
N ILE A 12 -10.90 47.33 -6.99
CA ILE A 12 -11.41 46.33 -7.93
C ILE A 12 -10.28 45.39 -8.37
N THR A 13 -9.12 45.94 -8.76
CA THR A 13 -7.98 45.10 -9.17
C THR A 13 -7.49 44.25 -8.02
N SER A 14 -7.36 44.80 -6.81
CA SER A 14 -6.98 44.05 -5.61
C SER A 14 -7.97 42.92 -5.30
N MET A 15 -9.27 43.17 -5.44
CA MET A 15 -10.30 42.15 -5.21
C MET A 15 -10.26 41.05 -6.26
N MET A 16 -10.08 41.41 -7.54
CA MET A 16 -9.89 40.43 -8.62
C MET A 16 -8.62 39.60 -8.40
N LEU A 17 -7.50 40.24 -8.07
CA LEU A 17 -6.22 39.58 -7.77
C LEU A 17 -6.34 38.60 -6.60
N ALA A 18 -6.94 39.02 -5.48
CA ALA A 18 -7.14 38.17 -4.32
C ALA A 18 -8.03 36.96 -4.63
N THR A 19 -9.10 37.17 -5.42
CA THR A 19 -10.00 36.10 -5.83
C THR A 19 -9.29 35.10 -6.75
N SER A 20 -8.56 35.57 -7.77
CA SER A 20 -7.77 34.72 -8.65
C SER A 20 -6.70 33.92 -7.91
N ALA A 21 -6.01 34.53 -6.94
CA ALA A 21 -5.03 33.84 -6.11
C ALA A 21 -5.68 32.72 -5.28
N ALA A 22 -6.82 32.99 -4.62
CA ALA A 22 -7.55 31.98 -3.86
C ALA A 22 -7.99 30.79 -4.74
N TRP A 23 -8.48 31.05 -5.95
CA TRP A 23 -8.83 30.00 -6.90
C TRP A 23 -7.60 29.20 -7.35
N PHE A 24 -6.47 29.86 -7.62
CA PHE A 24 -5.24 29.19 -8.02
C PHE A 24 -4.75 28.20 -6.94
N GLU A 25 -4.68 28.65 -5.68
CA GLU A 25 -4.30 27.80 -4.55
C GLU A 25 -5.26 26.60 -4.38
N SER A 26 -6.57 26.81 -4.56
CA SER A 26 -7.56 25.73 -4.50
C SER A 26 -7.36 24.69 -5.62
N MET A 27 -7.06 25.14 -6.85
CA MET A 27 -6.82 24.27 -7.99
C MET A 27 -5.50 23.51 -7.84
N PHE A 28 -4.45 24.16 -7.31
CA PHE A 28 -3.19 23.52 -7.00
C PHE A 28 -3.36 22.42 -5.94
N THR A 29 -4.08 22.71 -4.86
CA THR A 29 -4.38 21.76 -3.79
C THR A 29 -5.19 20.56 -4.31
N ALA A 30 -6.17 20.80 -5.17
CA ALA A 30 -6.94 19.72 -5.80
C ALA A 30 -6.06 18.84 -6.72
N ALA A 31 -5.18 19.46 -7.52
CA ALA A 31 -4.27 18.75 -8.41
C ALA A 31 -3.21 17.92 -7.65
N SER A 32 -2.65 18.45 -6.56
CA SER A 32 -1.72 17.70 -5.72
C SER A 32 -2.40 16.53 -5.03
N SER A 33 -3.62 16.73 -4.51
CA SER A 33 -4.44 15.67 -3.91
C SER A 33 -4.76 14.54 -4.88
N ALA A 34 -5.15 14.87 -6.12
CA ALA A 34 -5.40 13.87 -7.16
C ALA A 34 -4.14 13.08 -7.54
N THR A 35 -2.98 13.74 -7.58
CA THR A 35 -1.69 13.10 -7.85
C THR A 35 -1.30 12.14 -6.73
N ASN A 36 -1.43 12.57 -5.47
CA ASN A 36 -1.17 11.73 -4.29
C ASN A 36 -2.11 10.52 -4.23
N LEU A 37 -3.40 10.70 -4.55
CA LEU A 37 -4.35 9.60 -4.62
C LEU A 37 -3.99 8.60 -5.72
N ARG A 38 -3.64 9.09 -6.92
CA ARG A 38 -3.23 8.21 -8.02
C ARG A 38 -2.01 7.38 -7.63
N ASP A 39 -1.04 8.00 -6.98
CA ASP A 39 0.18 7.33 -6.54
C ASP A 39 -0.10 6.27 -5.48
N TYR A 40 -0.96 6.60 -4.51
CA TYR A 40 -1.43 5.66 -3.49
C TYR A 40 -2.19 4.47 -4.10
N LEU A 41 -3.12 4.71 -5.03
CA LEU A 41 -3.85 3.64 -5.72
C LEU A 41 -2.92 2.72 -6.50
N GLN A 42 -1.87 3.29 -7.11
CA GLN A 42 -0.86 2.50 -7.80
C GLN A 42 -0.08 1.61 -6.84
N ALA A 43 0.35 2.14 -5.69
CA ALA A 43 0.99 1.37 -4.65
C ALA A 43 0.08 0.26 -4.11
N PHE A 44 -1.22 0.55 -3.95
CA PHE A 44 -2.23 -0.44 -3.56
C PHE A 44 -2.34 -1.57 -4.58
N HIS A 45 -2.46 -1.25 -5.88
CA HIS A 45 -2.53 -2.27 -6.94
C HIS A 45 -1.25 -3.10 -7.04
N ALA A 46 -0.08 -2.47 -6.83
CA ALA A 46 1.19 -3.18 -6.78
C ALA A 46 1.22 -4.18 -5.60
N ALA A 47 0.76 -3.74 -4.42
CA ALA A 47 0.68 -4.58 -3.23
C ALA A 47 -0.31 -5.73 -3.41
N ASP A 48 -1.50 -5.46 -3.93
CA ASP A 48 -2.55 -6.45 -4.14
C ASP A 48 -2.13 -7.53 -5.15
N SER A 49 -1.52 -7.12 -6.24
CA SER A 49 -0.99 -8.04 -7.26
C SER A 49 0.13 -8.91 -6.69
N ALA A 50 1.04 -8.33 -5.91
CA ALA A 50 2.08 -9.09 -5.24
C ALA A 50 1.50 -10.09 -4.21
N LEU A 51 0.46 -9.69 -3.48
CA LEU A 51 -0.22 -10.53 -2.51
C LEU A 51 -0.88 -11.75 -3.17
N LEU A 52 -1.60 -11.54 -4.27
CA LEU A 52 -2.24 -12.61 -5.02
C LEU A 52 -1.21 -13.58 -5.64
N LEU A 53 -0.14 -13.06 -6.25
CA LEU A 53 0.91 -13.89 -6.82
C LEU A 53 1.66 -14.70 -5.76
N CYS A 54 1.89 -14.13 -4.58
CA CYS A 54 2.40 -14.88 -3.44
C CYS A 54 1.43 -15.94 -2.94
N ALA A 55 0.14 -15.62 -2.87
CA ALA A 55 -0.90 -16.55 -2.47
C ALA A 55 -0.95 -17.77 -3.39
N ASP A 56 -0.71 -17.58 -4.69
CA ASP A 56 -0.68 -18.68 -5.66
C ASP A 56 0.59 -19.54 -5.54
N ARG A 57 1.71 -18.97 -5.09
CA ARG A 57 2.94 -19.73 -4.77
C ARG A 57 2.80 -20.56 -3.50
N VAL A 58 1.94 -20.13 -2.57
CA VAL A 58 1.60 -20.86 -1.35
C VAL A 58 0.58 -21.95 -1.71
N SER A 59 1.07 -23.05 -2.29
CA SER A 59 0.28 -24.22 -2.70
C SER A 59 0.31 -25.34 -1.64
N PRO A 60 -0.76 -26.14 -1.48
CA PRO A 60 -0.76 -27.31 -0.60
C PRO A 60 0.38 -28.32 -0.90
N GLU A 61 0.81 -28.44 -2.15
CA GLU A 61 1.90 -29.32 -2.60
C GLU A 61 3.28 -28.64 -2.59
N GLY A 62 3.29 -27.31 -2.72
CA GLY A 62 4.50 -26.50 -2.93
C GLY A 62 4.87 -25.55 -1.80
N ALA A 63 4.10 -25.52 -0.71
CA ALA A 63 4.44 -24.77 0.49
C ALA A 63 5.61 -25.47 1.19
N GLY A 64 6.81 -25.26 0.64
CA GLY A 64 8.07 -25.63 1.26
C GLY A 64 8.18 -25.09 2.68
N ALA A 65 9.15 -25.59 3.43
CA ALA A 65 9.35 -25.43 4.87
C ALA A 65 9.51 -23.98 5.36
N VAL A 66 8.48 -23.13 5.23
CA VAL A 66 8.40 -21.85 5.92
C VAL A 66 8.22 -22.18 7.40
N PRO A 67 9.17 -21.81 8.29
CA PRO A 67 9.05 -22.11 9.70
C PRO A 67 7.76 -21.51 10.26
N ALA A 68 6.95 -22.36 10.90
CA ALA A 68 5.70 -21.92 11.51
C ALA A 68 5.91 -21.52 12.96
N VAL A 69 5.50 -20.32 13.31
CA VAL A 69 5.50 -19.82 14.69
C VAL A 69 4.16 -20.09 15.38
N THR A 70 4.21 -20.27 16.70
CA THR A 70 2.99 -20.33 17.53
C THR A 70 2.49 -18.91 17.77
N GLY A 71 1.19 -18.67 17.55
CA GLY A 71 0.62 -17.33 17.60
C GLY A 71 0.74 -16.59 16.26
N GLU A 72 0.11 -15.42 16.15
CA GLU A 72 0.09 -14.65 14.90
C GLU A 72 1.50 -14.20 14.49
N PRO A 73 1.94 -14.42 13.24
CA PRO A 73 3.25 -13.98 12.78
C PRO A 73 3.39 -12.44 12.79
N THR A 74 4.57 -11.99 13.23
CA THR A 74 4.90 -10.56 13.39
C THR A 74 6.25 -10.19 12.78
N GLY A 75 6.89 -11.10 12.03
CA GLY A 75 8.16 -10.84 11.35
C GLY A 75 8.05 -9.67 10.37
N TRP A 76 6.91 -9.53 9.70
CA TRP A 76 6.63 -8.40 8.81
C TRP A 76 6.77 -7.02 9.47
N MET A 77 6.62 -6.91 10.79
CA MET A 77 6.76 -5.64 11.52
C MET A 77 8.23 -5.24 11.72
N ARG A 78 9.18 -6.17 11.56
CA ARG A 78 10.61 -5.93 11.78
C ARG A 78 11.31 -5.82 10.43
N GLU A 79 11.91 -4.68 10.16
CA GLU A 79 12.58 -4.40 8.88
C GLU A 79 13.57 -5.50 8.46
N ALA A 80 14.48 -5.90 9.35
CA ALA A 80 15.47 -6.93 9.06
C ALA A 80 14.85 -8.28 8.68
N ALA A 81 13.74 -8.66 9.31
CA ALA A 81 13.05 -9.91 9.00
C ALA A 81 12.27 -9.82 7.68
N PHE A 82 11.61 -8.68 7.44
CA PHE A 82 10.90 -8.45 6.18
C PHE A 82 11.88 -8.43 5.01
N VAL A 83 12.95 -7.64 5.07
CA VAL A 83 13.94 -7.53 3.98
C VAL A 83 14.63 -8.86 3.69
N ALA A 84 14.93 -9.65 4.73
CA ALA A 84 15.57 -10.96 4.55
C ALA A 84 14.64 -12.02 3.93
N GLY A 85 13.34 -11.94 4.19
CA GLY A 85 12.37 -12.96 3.77
C GLY A 85 11.45 -12.56 2.61
N ALA A 86 11.35 -11.26 2.31
CA ALA A 86 10.46 -10.78 1.27
C ALA A 86 11.05 -11.04 -0.12
N ILE A 87 10.19 -11.49 -1.03
CA ILE A 87 10.54 -11.75 -2.42
C ILE A 87 9.74 -10.80 -3.33
N PRO A 88 10.30 -10.36 -4.47
CA PRO A 88 9.54 -9.66 -5.49
C PRO A 88 8.85 -10.68 -6.41
N PRO A 89 7.51 -10.87 -6.34
CA PRO A 89 6.83 -11.81 -7.22
C PRO A 89 6.85 -11.38 -8.69
N VAL A 90 6.99 -10.08 -8.95
CA VAL A 90 7.20 -9.48 -10.27
C VAL A 90 8.43 -8.58 -10.23
N ALA A 91 9.28 -8.67 -11.26
CA ALA A 91 10.51 -7.89 -11.32
C ALA A 91 10.28 -6.39 -11.54
N GLN A 92 9.15 -6.02 -12.15
CA GLN A 92 8.77 -4.63 -12.36
C GLN A 92 7.25 -4.50 -12.30
N TRP A 93 6.77 -3.39 -11.74
CA TRP A 93 5.36 -3.00 -11.76
C TRP A 93 5.21 -1.68 -12.51
N PRO A 94 4.24 -1.52 -13.42
CA PRO A 94 4.11 -0.31 -14.22
C PRO A 94 4.07 0.96 -13.36
N ARG A 95 4.95 1.90 -13.69
CA ARG A 95 5.10 3.22 -13.05
C ARG A 95 5.49 3.19 -11.57
N SER A 96 5.81 2.02 -11.01
CA SER A 96 6.31 1.90 -9.63
C SER A 96 7.80 2.23 -9.57
N GLY A 97 8.23 2.96 -8.56
CA GLY A 97 9.65 3.25 -8.32
C GLY A 97 10.46 2.01 -7.92
N ARG A 98 9.78 0.97 -7.41
CA ARG A 98 10.40 -0.30 -6.98
C ARG A 98 9.51 -1.50 -7.31
N PRO A 99 10.09 -2.70 -7.43
CA PRO A 99 9.29 -3.93 -7.49
C PRO A 99 8.47 -4.07 -6.20
N PRO A 100 7.19 -4.46 -6.27
CA PRO A 100 6.45 -4.81 -5.07
C PRO A 100 7.03 -6.09 -4.49
N GLU A 101 6.95 -6.22 -3.18
CA GLU A 101 7.57 -7.29 -2.41
C GLU A 101 6.51 -7.99 -1.56
N CYS A 102 6.78 -9.24 -1.20
CA CYS A 102 5.87 -10.01 -0.38
C CYS A 102 6.62 -10.99 0.51
N LEU A 103 6.23 -11.04 1.78
CA LEU A 103 6.73 -11.95 2.80
C LEU A 103 5.66 -13.00 3.11
N THR A 104 6.09 -14.26 3.15
CA THR A 104 5.27 -15.39 3.61
C THR A 104 5.77 -15.86 4.97
N GLU A 105 4.91 -15.85 5.98
CA GLU A 105 5.22 -16.34 7.31
C GLU A 105 4.32 -17.53 7.67
N GLY A 106 4.93 -18.61 8.18
CA GLY A 106 4.19 -19.79 8.63
C GLY A 106 3.51 -19.55 9.97
N TRP A 107 2.28 -20.01 10.10
CA TRP A 107 1.46 -19.83 11.29
C TRP A 107 0.91 -21.18 11.79
N ARG A 108 1.25 -21.54 13.03
CA ARG A 108 0.63 -22.65 13.75
C ARG A 108 -0.61 -22.15 14.50
N LEU A 109 -1.80 -22.52 14.01
CA LEU A 109 -3.08 -22.18 14.64
C LEU A 109 -3.28 -22.97 15.94
N ALA A 110 -3.70 -22.29 17.00
CA ALA A 110 -4.04 -22.92 18.26
C ALA A 110 -5.24 -23.86 18.07
N GLY A 111 -5.14 -25.11 18.56
CA GLY A 111 -6.20 -26.12 18.44
C GLY A 111 -6.35 -26.76 17.05
N ARG A 112 -5.50 -26.40 16.08
CA ARG A 112 -5.52 -26.95 14.70
C ARG A 112 -4.10 -27.30 14.21
N PRO A 113 -3.41 -28.28 14.82
CA PRO A 113 -2.01 -28.56 14.53
C PRO A 113 -1.76 -29.16 13.13
N GLU A 114 -2.75 -29.86 12.57
CA GLU A 114 -2.68 -30.46 11.22
C GLU A 114 -2.99 -29.44 10.10
N THR A 115 -3.53 -28.28 10.46
CA THR A 115 -3.88 -27.21 9.52
C THR A 115 -2.65 -26.36 9.23
N LYS A 116 -2.28 -26.22 7.96
CA LYS A 116 -1.22 -25.30 7.55
C LYS A 116 -1.82 -23.91 7.39
N ALA A 117 -1.29 -22.92 8.11
CA ALA A 117 -1.69 -21.53 7.92
C ALA A 117 -0.49 -20.65 7.62
N TYR A 118 -0.74 -19.58 6.87
CA TYR A 118 0.26 -18.60 6.47
C TYR A 118 -0.29 -17.19 6.62
N LEU A 119 0.55 -16.27 7.05
CA LEU A 119 0.32 -14.83 6.92
C LEU A 119 1.17 -14.32 5.76
N LEU A 120 0.50 -13.80 4.74
CA LEU A 120 1.12 -13.09 3.65
C LEU A 120 1.06 -11.60 3.93
N THR A 121 2.20 -10.93 3.82
CA THR A 121 2.27 -9.47 3.89
C THR A 121 2.95 -8.94 2.63
N ALA A 122 2.21 -8.15 1.84
CA ALA A 122 2.72 -7.52 0.64
C ALA A 122 2.99 -6.03 0.85
N ARG A 123 4.08 -5.54 0.28
CA ARG A 123 4.47 -4.13 0.21
C ARG A 123 4.49 -3.71 -1.25
N GLY A 124 3.60 -2.79 -1.61
CA GLY A 124 3.56 -2.14 -2.92
C GLY A 124 4.11 -0.72 -2.85
N PHE A 125 4.65 -0.25 -3.98
CA PHE A 125 5.26 1.06 -4.09
C PHE A 125 4.56 1.90 -5.18
N GLY A 126 4.46 3.20 -4.92
CA GLY A 126 4.03 4.20 -5.91
C GLY A 126 5.18 4.61 -6.82
N ALA A 127 4.94 5.62 -7.64
CA ALA A 127 5.99 6.34 -8.36
C ALA A 127 6.82 7.22 -7.42
N ALA A 128 6.21 7.82 -6.39
CA ALA A 128 6.96 8.60 -5.42
C ALA A 128 7.73 7.69 -4.44
N PRO A 129 8.96 8.06 -4.02
CA PRO A 129 9.83 7.22 -3.19
C PRO A 129 9.20 6.77 -1.86
N ASP A 130 8.34 7.61 -1.27
CA ASP A 130 7.76 7.40 0.05
C ASP A 130 6.34 6.79 0.01
N THR A 131 5.74 6.69 -1.17
CA THR A 131 4.40 6.13 -1.31
C THR A 131 4.48 4.62 -1.28
N GLN A 132 4.00 4.05 -0.17
CA GLN A 132 3.92 2.61 0.00
C GLN A 132 2.61 2.19 0.65
N VAL A 133 2.13 1.02 0.23
CA VAL A 133 0.92 0.39 0.77
C VAL A 133 1.26 -1.02 1.22
N TRP A 134 0.74 -1.40 2.38
CA TRP A 134 0.94 -2.70 2.99
C TRP A 134 -0.37 -3.45 3.09
N LEU A 135 -0.42 -4.67 2.58
CA LEU A 135 -1.62 -5.50 2.58
C LEU A 135 -1.34 -6.84 3.24
N GLN A 136 -2.34 -7.38 3.94
CA GLN A 136 -2.24 -8.68 4.60
C GLN A 136 -3.38 -9.63 4.20
N MET A 137 -3.00 -10.88 3.97
CA MET A 137 -3.91 -12.00 3.74
C MET A 137 -3.48 -13.19 4.58
N GLN A 138 -4.45 -13.86 5.19
CA GLN A 138 -4.25 -15.15 5.83
C GLN A 138 -4.68 -16.25 4.87
N ILE A 139 -3.87 -17.29 4.73
CA ILE A 139 -4.24 -18.51 4.01
C ILE A 139 -4.29 -19.65 5.02
N VAL A 140 -5.36 -20.44 4.97
CA VAL A 140 -5.55 -21.62 5.81
C VAL A 140 -5.81 -22.81 4.90
N MET A 141 -5.03 -23.88 5.06
CA MET A 141 -5.17 -25.11 4.29
C MET A 141 -5.51 -26.27 5.22
N ASP A 142 -6.66 -26.88 5.00
CA ASP A 142 -7.17 -28.00 5.80
C ASP A 142 -7.81 -29.05 4.90
N GLY A 143 -7.34 -30.30 4.97
CA GLY A 143 -7.95 -31.43 4.27
C GLY A 143 -8.16 -31.25 2.75
N GLY A 144 -7.25 -30.55 2.06
CA GLY A 144 -7.34 -30.28 0.62
C GLY A 144 -8.17 -29.03 0.25
N LYS A 145 -8.77 -28.35 1.22
CA LYS A 145 -9.41 -27.04 1.03
C LYS A 145 -8.42 -25.93 1.36
N THR A 146 -8.39 -24.89 0.53
CA THR A 146 -7.63 -23.66 0.77
C THR A 146 -8.61 -22.52 0.99
N GLU A 147 -8.57 -21.93 2.17
CA GLU A 147 -9.33 -20.73 2.52
C GLU A 147 -8.42 -19.51 2.49
N ARG A 148 -8.87 -18.44 1.84
CA ARG A 148 -8.18 -17.16 1.78
C ARG A 148 -8.99 -16.12 2.54
N HIS A 149 -8.40 -15.57 3.58
CA HIS A 149 -9.00 -14.59 4.47
C HIS A 149 -8.28 -13.26 4.28
N TRP A 150 -8.94 -12.32 3.59
CA TRP A 150 -8.43 -10.95 3.52
C TRP A 150 -8.45 -10.34 4.92
N ARG A 151 -7.34 -9.73 5.36
CA ARG A 151 -7.25 -9.17 6.71
C ARG A 151 -7.43 -7.67 6.73
N ARG A 152 -6.46 -6.94 6.19
CA ARG A 152 -6.41 -5.48 6.30
C ARG A 152 -5.39 -4.86 5.36
N VAL A 153 -5.58 -3.56 5.14
CA VAL A 153 -4.49 -2.63 4.86
C VAL A 153 -3.72 -2.43 6.17
N ALA A 154 -2.46 -2.84 6.22
CA ALA A 154 -1.63 -2.68 7.41
C ALA A 154 -1.00 -1.29 7.44
N ALA A 155 -0.75 -0.79 8.65
CA ALA A 155 0.07 0.40 8.81
C ALA A 155 1.51 0.09 8.35
N ARG A 156 2.18 1.11 7.81
CA ARG A 156 3.63 1.08 7.56
C ARG A 156 4.36 0.77 8.88
N PRO A 157 5.04 -0.37 9.03
CA PRO A 157 5.68 -0.73 10.28
C PRO A 157 7.05 -0.06 10.47
N PHE A 158 7.71 0.35 9.38
CA PHE A 158 9.01 1.04 9.31
C PHE A 158 9.13 1.80 7.98
#